data_AF-A0A7V8V352-F1
#
_entry.id   AF-A0A7V8V352-F1
#
_cell.length_a   1.000
_cell.length_b   1.000
_cell.length_c   1.000
_cell.angle_alpha   90.00
_cell.angle_beta   90.00
_cell.angle_gamma   90.00
#
_symmetry.space_group_name_H-M   'P 1'
#
loop_
_entity.id
_entity.type
_entity.pdbx_description
1 polymer ?
#
loop_
_entity_poly.entity_id
_entity_poly.type
_entity_poly.pdbx_seq_one_letter_code
_entity_poly.pdbx_strand_id
1 'polypeptide(L)'
;MIEIRHKSSGDVLRQLKLKTLAGAKLSDCDLSMAKLRGNFSRANLNRSDLRASDLKGANLRRASLKKDCLEGAIFIGADLTDANLEGAKLTGAKFFNAILRGTLLEDSEMDIRVGNGGLGKKNKSPSKS
;
A
#
# COMPACT_ATOMS: atom_id res chain seq x y z
N MET A 1 8.68 -15.19 -0.89
CA MET A 1 7.67 -16.02 -0.18
C MET A 1 6.63 -15.06 0.34
N ILE A 2 5.35 -15.29 0.04
CA ILE A 2 4.24 -14.43 0.46
C ILE A 2 3.36 -15.24 1.43
N GLU A 3 2.98 -14.63 2.54
CA GLU A 3 2.16 -15.23 3.59
C GLU A 3 0.79 -14.53 3.58
N ILE A 4 -0.28 -15.29 3.40
CA ILE A 4 -1.66 -14.82 3.59
C ILE A 4 -2.07 -15.18 5.02
N ARG A 5 -2.63 -14.22 5.75
CA ARG A 5 -2.91 -14.34 7.18
C ARG A 5 -4.40 -14.25 7.50
N HIS A 6 -4.81 -14.87 8.59
CA HIS A 6 -6.16 -14.80 9.09
C HIS A 6 -6.40 -13.45 9.77
N LYS A 7 -7.51 -12.80 9.44
CA LYS A 7 -7.77 -11.40 9.79
C LYS A 7 -7.77 -11.07 11.27
N SER A 8 -8.31 -11.96 12.10
CA SER A 8 -8.43 -11.71 13.55
C SER A 8 -7.31 -12.33 14.37
N SER A 9 -6.76 -13.47 13.93
CA SER A 9 -5.73 -14.18 14.70
C SER A 9 -4.30 -13.94 14.21
N GLY A 10 -4.11 -13.43 12.99
CA GLY A 10 -2.79 -13.23 12.37
C GLY A 10 -2.12 -14.52 11.91
N ASP A 11 -2.76 -15.68 12.08
CA ASP A 11 -2.24 -16.99 11.69
C ASP A 11 -1.97 -17.07 10.19
N VAL A 12 -0.89 -17.72 9.79
CA VAL A 12 -0.60 -17.92 8.36
C VAL A 12 -1.57 -18.97 7.80
N LEU A 13 -2.58 -18.51 7.05
CA LEU A 13 -3.55 -19.37 6.36
C LEU A 13 -2.92 -20.07 5.16
N ARG A 14 -2.04 -19.38 4.44
CA ARG A 14 -1.44 -19.91 3.21
C ARG A 14 -0.07 -19.29 2.95
N GLN A 15 0.88 -20.15 2.62
CA GLN A 15 2.18 -19.74 2.09
C GLN A 15 2.20 -19.91 0.57
N LEU A 16 2.50 -18.82 -0.15
CA LEU A 16 2.67 -18.83 -1.59
C LEU A 16 4.15 -18.74 -1.93
N LYS A 17 4.69 -19.79 -2.54
CA LYS A 17 6.02 -19.80 -3.17
C LYS A 17 5.95 -19.29 -4.62
N LEU A 18 5.21 -18.23 -4.85
CA LEU A 18 5.13 -17.59 -6.17
C LEU A 18 6.27 -16.58 -6.32
N LYS A 19 6.95 -16.60 -7.47
CA LYS A 19 7.98 -15.60 -7.82
C LYS A 19 7.38 -14.23 -8.13
N THR A 20 6.08 -14.18 -8.44
CA THR A 20 5.34 -12.96 -8.81
C THR A 20 3.86 -13.07 -8.43
N LEU A 21 3.28 -11.94 -8.06
CA LEU A 21 1.84 -11.67 -7.94
C LEU A 21 1.44 -10.52 -8.87
N ALA A 22 2.20 -10.30 -9.95
CA ALA A 22 1.85 -9.31 -10.96
C ALA A 22 0.46 -9.61 -11.54
N GLY A 23 -0.41 -8.59 -11.58
CA GLY A 23 -1.80 -8.74 -12.03
C GLY A 23 -2.70 -9.56 -11.12
N ALA A 24 -2.24 -9.96 -9.92
CA ALA A 24 -3.05 -10.75 -8.99
C ALA A 24 -4.29 -9.97 -8.54
N LYS A 25 -5.39 -10.70 -8.36
CA LYS A 25 -6.64 -10.18 -7.78
C LYS A 25 -6.62 -10.50 -6.29
N LEU A 26 -6.29 -9.50 -5.49
CA LEU A 26 -6.13 -9.55 -4.05
C LEU A 26 -7.00 -8.51 -3.36
N SER A 27 -8.07 -8.03 -4.02
CA SER A 27 -8.99 -7.06 -3.42
C SER A 27 -9.68 -7.66 -2.20
N ASP A 28 -10.01 -6.80 -1.23
CA ASP A 28 -10.75 -7.16 -0.03
C ASP A 28 -10.06 -8.27 0.82
N CYS A 29 -8.73 -8.43 0.67
CA CYS A 29 -7.95 -9.45 1.37
C CYS A 29 -7.40 -8.93 2.70
N ASP A 30 -7.13 -9.86 3.62
CA ASP A 30 -6.28 -9.57 4.77
C ASP A 30 -4.83 -9.95 4.46
N LEU A 31 -3.98 -8.93 4.39
CA LEU A 31 -2.54 -9.00 4.19
C LEU A 31 -1.82 -8.22 5.30
N SER A 32 -2.47 -8.03 6.45
CA SER A 32 -1.90 -7.35 7.60
C SER A 32 -0.68 -8.14 8.09
N MET A 33 0.39 -7.41 8.44
CA MET A 33 1.70 -7.97 8.84
C MET A 33 2.34 -8.93 7.82
N ALA A 34 1.82 -9.03 6.60
CA ALA A 34 2.34 -9.95 5.59
C ALA A 34 3.72 -9.50 5.08
N LYS A 35 4.56 -10.48 4.72
CA LYS A 35 5.83 -10.24 4.02
C LYS A 35 5.58 -10.21 2.51
N LEU A 36 5.58 -9.01 1.93
CA LEU A 36 5.16 -8.72 0.55
C LEU A 36 6.29 -8.10 -0.30
N ARG A 37 7.54 -8.55 -0.10
CA ARG A 37 8.74 -8.04 -0.80
C ARG A 37 8.92 -8.54 -2.25
N GLY A 38 7.83 -8.63 -3.01
CA GLY A 38 7.78 -9.30 -4.32
C GLY A 38 7.39 -8.38 -5.48
N ASN A 39 7.09 -8.99 -6.63
CA ASN A 39 6.49 -8.30 -7.77
C ASN A 39 4.96 -8.35 -7.67
N PHE A 40 4.35 -7.19 -7.49
CA PHE A 40 2.91 -6.92 -7.44
C PHE A 40 2.50 -5.92 -8.54
N SER A 41 3.32 -5.76 -9.57
CA SER A 41 3.01 -4.82 -10.65
C SER A 41 1.63 -5.14 -11.25
N ARG A 42 0.80 -4.11 -11.42
CA ARG A 42 -0.59 -4.23 -11.90
C ARG A 42 -1.52 -5.08 -11.02
N ALA A 43 -1.11 -5.47 -9.80
CA ALA A 43 -1.99 -6.18 -8.88
C ALA A 43 -3.15 -5.28 -8.44
N ASN A 44 -4.31 -5.89 -8.22
CA ASN A 44 -5.46 -5.23 -7.61
C ASN A 44 -5.53 -5.64 -6.14
N LEU A 45 -5.17 -4.72 -5.25
CA LEU A 45 -5.19 -4.86 -3.79
C LEU A 45 -6.34 -4.07 -3.15
N ASN A 46 -7.19 -3.40 -3.93
CA ASN A 46 -8.19 -2.46 -3.43
C ASN A 46 -8.99 -2.97 -2.22
N ARG A 47 -9.19 -2.06 -1.25
CA ARG A 47 -9.90 -2.29 0.02
C ARG A 47 -9.30 -3.42 0.87
N SER A 48 -8.01 -3.73 0.68
CA SER A 48 -7.34 -4.72 1.52
C SER A 48 -6.82 -4.11 2.81
N ASP A 49 -6.62 -4.98 3.80
CA ASP A 49 -5.89 -4.66 5.00
C ASP A 49 -4.42 -5.00 4.80
N LEU A 50 -3.55 -3.99 4.80
CA LEU A 50 -2.11 -4.10 4.66
C LEU A 50 -1.39 -3.46 5.86
N ARG A 51 -2.07 -3.30 7.00
CA ARG A 51 -1.51 -2.70 8.21
C ARG A 51 -0.25 -3.43 8.63
N ALA A 52 0.80 -2.67 8.95
CA ALA A 52 2.11 -3.17 9.35
C ALA A 52 2.74 -4.20 8.39
N SER A 53 2.30 -4.27 7.13
CA SER A 53 2.87 -5.18 6.14
C SER A 53 4.27 -4.73 5.71
N ASP A 54 5.10 -5.70 5.32
CA ASP A 54 6.47 -5.48 4.88
C ASP A 54 6.55 -5.54 3.34
N LEU A 55 6.51 -4.38 2.72
CA LEU A 55 6.60 -4.15 1.27
C LEU A 55 7.99 -3.63 0.87
N LYS A 56 9.03 -3.87 1.69
CA LYS A 56 10.38 -3.39 1.41
C LYS A 56 10.88 -3.90 0.06
N GLY A 57 11.26 -2.99 -0.84
CA GLY A 57 11.74 -3.32 -2.17
C GLY A 57 10.68 -3.94 -3.11
N ALA A 58 9.40 -3.90 -2.75
CA ALA A 58 8.35 -4.45 -3.59
C ALA A 58 8.20 -3.66 -4.90
N ASN A 59 7.91 -4.35 -6.00
CA ASN A 59 7.51 -3.71 -7.25
C ASN A 59 5.98 -3.62 -7.29
N LEU A 60 5.44 -2.44 -7.07
CA LEU A 60 4.02 -2.09 -7.06
C LEU A 60 3.64 -1.21 -8.27
N ARG A 61 4.45 -1.24 -9.33
CA ARG A 61 4.21 -0.38 -10.50
C ARG A 61 2.82 -0.63 -11.06
N ARG A 62 2.03 0.45 -11.22
CA ARG A 62 0.64 0.38 -11.70
C ARG A 62 -0.29 -0.50 -10.87
N ALA A 63 0.07 -0.84 -9.64
CA ALA A 63 -0.82 -1.56 -8.73
C ALA A 63 -1.94 -0.62 -8.25
N SER A 64 -3.10 -1.20 -7.96
CA SER A 64 -4.25 -0.48 -7.40
C SER A 64 -4.37 -0.85 -5.92
N LEU A 65 -4.16 0.13 -5.03
CA LEU A 65 -4.24 0.05 -3.56
C LEU A 65 -5.31 1.03 -3.04
N LYS A 66 -6.42 1.17 -3.78
CA LYS A 66 -7.46 2.16 -3.45
C LYS A 66 -8.15 1.78 -2.16
N LYS A 67 -8.30 2.75 -1.26
CA LYS A 67 -9.00 2.59 0.02
C LYS A 67 -8.41 1.47 0.89
N ASP A 68 -7.14 1.14 0.69
CA ASP A 68 -6.43 0.16 1.51
C ASP A 68 -6.11 0.73 2.89
N CYS A 69 -6.08 -0.14 3.90
CA CYS A 69 -5.54 0.21 5.21
C CYS A 69 -4.04 -0.09 5.24
N LEU A 70 -3.21 0.94 5.13
CA LEU A 70 -1.75 0.85 5.03
C LEU A 70 -1.03 1.44 6.26
N GLU A 71 -1.73 1.51 7.39
CA GLU A 71 -1.18 2.09 8.62
C GLU A 71 0.05 1.30 9.06
N GLY A 72 1.17 1.98 9.25
CA GLY A 72 2.46 1.37 9.61
C GLY A 72 3.09 0.49 8.52
N ALA A 73 2.55 0.43 7.29
CA ALA A 73 3.12 -0.36 6.21
C ALA A 73 4.53 0.12 5.81
N ILE A 74 5.42 -0.81 5.46
CA ILE A 74 6.83 -0.51 5.18
C ILE A 74 7.09 -0.59 3.67
N PHE A 75 7.18 0.56 3.01
CA PHE A 75 7.46 0.70 1.57
C PHE A 75 8.93 1.06 1.27
N ILE A 76 9.85 0.80 2.20
CA ILE A 76 11.25 1.23 2.06
C ILE A 76 11.85 0.65 0.78
N GLY A 77 12.32 1.51 -0.13
CA GLY A 77 12.88 1.09 -1.43
C GLY A 77 11.88 0.49 -2.42
N ALA A 78 10.57 0.56 -2.17
CA ALA A 78 9.55 0.02 -3.08
C ALA A 78 9.35 0.91 -4.31
N ASP A 79 8.99 0.32 -5.45
CA ASP A 79 8.63 1.05 -6.68
C ASP A 79 7.10 1.12 -6.80
N LEU A 80 6.53 2.30 -6.53
CA LEU A 80 5.10 2.61 -6.67
C LEU A 80 4.81 3.47 -7.92
N THR A 81 5.68 3.43 -8.93
CA THR A 81 5.49 4.22 -10.16
C THR A 81 4.11 3.94 -10.77
N ASP A 82 3.32 4.99 -11.01
CA ASP A 82 1.95 4.94 -11.52
C ASP A 82 0.97 4.11 -10.66
N ALA A 83 1.29 3.82 -9.40
CA ALA A 83 0.38 3.12 -8.48
C ALA A 83 -0.76 4.03 -8.03
N ASN A 84 -1.90 3.44 -7.69
CA ASN A 84 -3.07 4.19 -7.21
C ASN A 84 -3.33 3.90 -5.72
N LEU A 85 -3.11 4.91 -4.87
CA LEU A 85 -3.32 4.91 -3.42
C LEU A 85 -4.48 5.84 -3.02
N GLU A 86 -5.41 6.11 -3.94
CA GLU A 86 -6.57 6.96 -3.70
C GLU A 86 -7.39 6.47 -2.50
N GLY A 87 -7.65 7.36 -1.54
CA GLY A 87 -8.40 7.06 -0.32
C GLY A 87 -7.70 6.09 0.65
N ALA A 88 -6.43 5.74 0.44
CA ALA A 88 -5.72 4.82 1.32
C ALA A 88 -5.32 5.47 2.65
N LYS A 89 -5.30 4.68 3.74
CA LYS A 89 -4.88 5.13 5.07
C LYS A 89 -3.42 4.86 5.31
N LEU A 90 -2.60 5.91 5.39
CA LEU A 90 -1.14 5.87 5.34
C LEU A 90 -0.47 6.33 6.64
N THR A 91 -1.22 6.48 7.73
CA THR A 91 -0.68 6.87 9.04
C THR A 91 0.47 5.96 9.47
N GLY A 92 1.65 6.55 9.68
CA GLY A 92 2.86 5.83 10.08
C GLY A 92 3.50 4.95 8.99
N ALA A 93 3.00 4.96 7.76
CA ALA A 93 3.63 4.25 6.65
C ALA A 93 5.02 4.82 6.32
N LYS A 94 5.98 3.95 5.99
CA LYS A 94 7.39 4.31 5.80
C LYS A 94 7.79 4.23 4.33
N PHE A 95 8.15 5.37 3.74
CA PHE A 95 8.48 5.49 2.31
C PHE A 95 9.95 5.81 2.01
N PHE A 96 10.88 5.59 2.95
CA PHE A 96 12.30 5.90 2.72
C PHE A 96 12.84 5.22 1.45
N ASN A 97 13.42 5.97 0.53
CA ASN A 97 13.88 5.52 -0.80
C ASN A 97 12.80 4.89 -1.71
N ALA A 98 11.51 5.07 -1.41
CA ALA A 98 10.45 4.60 -2.30
C ALA A 98 10.35 5.49 -3.56
N ILE A 99 10.02 4.88 -4.71
CA ILE A 99 9.78 5.60 -5.96
C ILE A 99 8.27 5.88 -6.08
N LEU A 100 7.88 7.15 -6.01
CA LEU A 100 6.48 7.62 -6.01
C LEU A 100 6.07 8.36 -7.31
N ARG A 101 6.81 8.17 -8.41
CA ARG A 101 6.56 8.91 -9.65
C ARG A 101 5.20 8.53 -10.23
N GLY A 102 4.31 9.50 -10.41
CA GLY A 102 2.96 9.24 -10.96
C GLY A 102 2.04 8.50 -10.01
N THR A 103 2.44 8.30 -8.75
CA THR A 103 1.57 7.69 -7.74
C THR A 103 0.40 8.62 -7.42
N LEU A 104 -0.83 8.09 -7.47
CA LEU A 104 -2.04 8.84 -7.15
C LEU A 104 -2.32 8.73 -5.65
N LEU A 105 -2.43 9.88 -4.97
CA LEU A 105 -2.61 9.99 -3.51
C LEU A 105 -3.86 10.81 -3.12
N GLU A 106 -4.76 11.05 -4.08
CA GLU A 106 -6.00 11.79 -3.85
C GLU A 106 -6.80 11.15 -2.70
N ASP A 107 -7.33 11.98 -1.80
CA ASP A 107 -8.08 11.56 -0.61
C ASP A 107 -7.36 10.58 0.34
N SER A 108 -6.06 10.33 0.16
CA SER A 108 -5.29 9.49 1.09
C SER A 108 -5.13 10.17 2.45
N GLU A 109 -5.28 9.40 3.52
CA GLU A 109 -5.14 9.87 4.89
C GLU A 109 -3.68 9.68 5.34
N MET A 110 -2.89 10.75 5.32
CA MET A 110 -1.57 10.78 5.96
C MET A 110 -1.65 11.68 7.19
N ASP A 111 -1.53 11.10 8.39
CA ASP A 111 -1.27 11.91 9.58
C ASP A 111 0.22 12.30 9.60
N ILE A 112 0.51 13.50 9.10
CA ILE A 112 1.85 14.05 9.12
C ILE A 112 2.04 14.76 10.45
N ARG A 113 2.76 14.14 11.41
CA ARG A 113 3.54 14.94 12.36
C ARG A 113 4.66 15.59 11.56
N VAL A 114 4.40 16.77 10.98
CA VAL A 114 5.35 17.46 10.10
C VAL A 114 6.56 17.90 10.93
N GLY A 115 7.62 17.11 10.90
CA GLY A 115 8.98 17.66 10.93
C GLY A 115 9.31 18.08 9.49
N ASN A 116 9.43 19.39 9.26
CA ASN A 116 9.79 20.07 7.99
C ASN A 116 10.26 19.17 6.84
N GLY A 117 9.33 18.73 5.98
CA GLY A 117 9.65 17.94 4.78
C GLY A 117 8.39 17.64 3.99
N GLY A 118 8.07 18.52 3.04
CA GLY A 118 6.74 18.62 2.42
C GLY A 118 6.28 17.42 1.60
N LEU A 119 5.03 17.02 1.85
CA LEU A 119 4.10 16.56 0.83
C LEU A 119 2.86 17.44 0.99
N GLY A 120 2.73 18.43 0.10
CA GLY A 120 1.64 19.40 0.13
C GLY A 120 0.30 18.71 -0.05
N LYS A 121 -0.60 18.88 0.94
CA LYS A 121 -2.01 18.56 0.81
C LYS A 121 -2.57 19.41 -0.33
N LYS A 122 -2.89 18.80 -1.49
CA LYS A 122 -3.64 19.48 -2.54
C LYS A 122 -5.10 19.60 -2.10
N ASN A 123 -5.51 20.86 -1.94
CA ASN A 123 -6.85 21.44 -2.03
C ASN A 123 -8.04 20.47 -2.02
N LYS A 124 -8.81 20.51 -0.93
CA LYS A 124 -10.25 20.21 -0.99
C LYS A 124 -10.91 21.27 -1.87
N SER A 125 -11.49 20.85 -2.99
CA SER A 125 -12.45 21.66 -3.74
C SER A 125 -13.69 21.88 -2.86
N PRO A 126 -14.23 23.11 -2.72
CA PRO A 126 -15.46 23.32 -1.99
C PRO A 126 -16.62 22.69 -2.76
N SER A 127 -17.48 21.97 -2.03
CA SER A 127 -18.76 21.48 -2.49
C SER A 127 -19.55 22.60 -3.20
N LYS A 128 -19.95 22.36 -4.45
CA LYS A 128 -21.01 23.13 -5.09
C LYS A 128 -22.24 22.27 -5.25
N SER A 129 -23.26 22.61 -4.45
CA SER A 129 -24.69 22.78 -4.75
C SER A 129 -25.52 22.31 -3.58
#